data_AF-A0A3M6TDK6-F1
#
_entry.id   AF-A0A3M6TDK6-F1
#
_cell.length_a   1.000
_cell.length_b   1.000
_cell.length_c   1.000
_cell.angle_alpha   90.00
_cell.angle_beta   90.00
_cell.angle_gamma   90.00
#
_symmetry.space_group_name_H-M   'P 1'
#
loop_
_entity.id
_entity.type
_entity.pdbx_description
1 polymer ?
#
loop_
_entity_poly.entity_id
_entity_poly.type
_entity_poly.pdbx_seq_one_letter_code
_entity_poly.pdbx_strand_id
1 'polypeptide(L)'
;MHTGKLLADNQVLTMDISGFPMPDVNAIVESQEISDLGRLLQLVLGCAVNCEDKQEYIQVIMSMEESVQHVVMMAIQELMTGKESGLPGTDSEMFKELEIQHKRTLEQLSSMAAEKEELSQRCHELDEQLSFIKEHEGSLQMENERLREKLSRQDTSGDRDDDIRMHQLQQQVEQLKEENFTMETSRDEFKIKYEQLERDVLMLNERNEQLQSLAEESQMLKDEMDVLRHSQEKVIKYESTIELYKKKLEELSDMRKQMKALEEKNDLRKANALKSQVDTYKKQVHQLQVQVSELQRRADKAEFEAKKAKEKVTNLDGENERLRQERMKLKEENEELQLAQVAGSPMRHVSAGTPSSDDFDLDGSMSPEVKERVLRLEHENKKLKEQMQGEQEEQNQLLQSLLNDANERKDQLEKENRELNQKLMEVESELDDMKNQKNAGEMEKDTEKVNELQELLNKKDQEMKVMEDRYKKYLEKAKSVIKTLDPKHSSGAQPEIQLLKNQVQEKDKIIEHLERDHEKMKITREREEKLIVSAWYEMGMQLHRKAAEERLSGNAGGMSFLARQRQASSRRSTPNRTQQANAVSSRIY
;
A
#
# COMPACT_ATOMS: atom_id res chain seq x y z
N MET A 1 -117.77 -7.47 90.20
CA MET A 1 -118.80 -7.40 91.27
C MET A 1 -118.20 -7.85 92.60
N HIS A 2 -117.76 -6.91 93.43
CA HIS A 2 -117.84 -6.98 94.89
C HIS A 2 -118.13 -5.55 95.34
N THR A 3 -119.17 -5.34 96.15
CA THR A 3 -119.77 -4.02 96.32
C THR A 3 -119.07 -3.23 97.43
N GLY A 4 -118.26 -2.24 97.05
CA GLY A 4 -117.67 -1.28 97.97
C GLY A 4 -118.70 -0.30 98.52
N LYS A 5 -119.50 -0.74 99.50
CA LYS A 5 -120.32 0.17 100.31
C LYS A 5 -119.41 0.87 101.32
N LEU A 6 -119.28 2.18 101.20
CA LEU A 6 -118.60 3.00 102.21
C LEU A 6 -119.39 2.98 103.52
N LEU A 7 -118.72 2.64 104.60
CA LEU A 7 -119.23 2.68 105.96
C LEU A 7 -118.45 3.76 106.72
N ALA A 8 -119.11 4.89 106.96
CA ALA A 8 -118.72 5.87 107.97
C ALA A 8 -119.74 5.76 109.12
N ASP A 9 -119.23 5.76 110.36
CA ASP A 9 -119.92 5.39 111.61
C ASP A 9 -121.46 5.22 111.56
N ASN A 10 -121.87 3.95 111.52
CA ASN A 10 -123.22 3.44 111.81
C ASN A 10 -124.41 3.88 110.92
N GLN A 11 -124.21 4.59 109.80
CA GLN A 11 -125.27 4.79 108.80
C GLN A 11 -124.92 4.20 107.43
N VAL A 12 -125.77 3.31 106.92
CA VAL A 12 -125.56 2.64 105.62
C VAL A 12 -126.05 3.54 104.48
N LEU A 13 -125.18 4.45 104.04
CA LEU A 13 -125.44 5.33 102.89
C LEU A 13 -125.71 4.49 101.63
N THR A 14 -126.96 4.48 101.17
CA THR A 14 -127.36 3.87 99.90
C THR A 14 -126.97 4.77 98.73
N MET A 15 -125.73 4.60 98.26
CA MET A 15 -125.19 5.14 97.02
C MET A 15 -124.45 4.01 96.30
N ASP A 16 -124.73 3.80 95.01
CA ASP A 16 -123.98 2.81 94.20
C ASP A 16 -122.81 3.52 93.52
N ILE A 17 -121.61 3.12 93.92
CA ILE A 17 -120.32 3.74 93.54
C ILE A 17 -119.58 2.82 92.55
N SER A 18 -120.22 1.73 92.08
CA SER A 18 -119.57 0.65 91.31
C SER A 18 -119.09 1.02 89.89
N GLY A 19 -119.37 2.24 89.43
CA GLY A 19 -118.82 2.81 88.19
C GLY A 19 -117.88 4.01 88.40
N PHE A 20 -117.65 4.45 89.64
CA PHE A 20 -116.82 5.62 89.94
C PHE A 20 -115.34 5.22 90.13
N PRO A 21 -114.39 5.85 89.42
CA PRO A 21 -112.96 5.61 89.66
C PRO A 21 -112.57 6.16 91.03
N MET A 22 -112.06 5.27 91.89
CA MET A 22 -111.59 5.60 93.24
C MET A 22 -110.29 6.43 93.18
N PRO A 23 -110.13 7.45 94.04
CA PRO A 23 -108.88 8.22 94.11
C PRO A 23 -107.71 7.39 94.62
N ASP A 24 -106.51 7.58 94.05
CA ASP A 24 -105.27 7.02 94.63
C ASP A 24 -104.74 7.92 95.76
N VAL A 25 -104.93 7.45 97.00
CA VAL A 25 -104.52 8.16 98.21
C VAL A 25 -102.99 8.31 98.30
N ASN A 26 -102.21 7.41 97.70
CA ASN A 26 -100.75 7.54 97.71
C ASN A 26 -100.30 8.64 96.74
N ALA A 27 -100.92 8.75 95.56
CA ALA A 27 -100.63 9.82 94.60
C ALA A 27 -100.93 11.22 95.18
N ILE A 28 -102.00 11.33 95.99
CA ILE A 28 -102.30 12.57 96.75
C ILE A 28 -101.18 12.91 97.73
N VAL A 29 -100.66 11.93 98.47
CA VAL A 29 -99.70 12.16 99.57
C VAL A 29 -98.26 12.35 99.07
N GLU A 30 -97.82 11.56 98.09
CA GLU A 30 -96.44 11.59 97.58
C GLU A 30 -96.24 12.63 96.46
N SER A 31 -97.21 12.75 95.54
CA SER A 31 -97.09 13.60 94.34
C SER A 31 -97.86 14.92 94.44
N GLN A 32 -98.71 15.09 95.46
CA GLN A 32 -99.66 16.21 95.59
C GLN A 32 -100.61 16.36 94.39
N GLU A 33 -101.00 15.24 93.77
CA GLU A 33 -101.86 15.25 92.58
C GLU A 33 -103.26 15.80 92.89
N ILE A 34 -103.56 16.95 92.28
CA ILE A 34 -104.78 17.73 92.53
C ILE A 34 -106.02 17.00 91.99
N SER A 35 -105.85 16.19 90.94
CA SER A 35 -106.92 15.40 90.33
C SER A 35 -107.51 14.39 91.32
N ASP A 36 -106.68 13.54 91.91
CA ASP A 36 -107.11 12.54 92.90
C ASP A 36 -107.62 13.19 94.18
N LEU A 37 -107.03 14.30 94.63
CA LEU A 37 -107.54 15.06 95.77
C LEU A 37 -108.94 15.62 95.51
N GLY A 38 -109.19 16.13 94.30
CA GLY A 38 -110.53 16.53 93.85
C GLY A 38 -111.51 15.36 93.84
N ARG A 39 -111.07 14.18 93.38
CA ARG A 39 -111.88 12.95 93.33
C ARG A 39 -112.22 12.41 94.72
N LEU A 40 -111.32 12.56 95.69
CA LEU A 40 -111.57 12.27 97.10
C LEU A 40 -112.57 13.26 97.73
N LEU A 41 -112.44 14.55 97.45
CA LEU A 41 -113.39 15.57 97.93
C LEU A 41 -114.80 15.39 97.33
N GLN A 42 -114.90 15.01 96.05
CA GLN A 42 -116.16 14.66 95.38
C GLN A 42 -116.87 13.47 96.06
N LEU A 43 -116.10 12.47 96.53
CA LEU A 43 -116.63 11.32 97.25
C LEU A 43 -117.16 11.71 98.65
N VAL A 44 -116.41 12.53 99.41
CA VAL A 44 -116.84 13.07 100.72
C VAL A 44 -118.10 13.93 100.59
N LEU A 45 -118.15 14.78 99.55
CA LEU A 45 -119.31 15.60 99.20
C LEU A 45 -120.56 14.75 98.91
N GLY A 46 -120.41 13.66 98.14
CA GLY A 46 -121.48 12.70 97.87
C GLY A 46 -122.00 12.01 99.14
N CYS A 47 -121.13 11.74 100.12
CA CYS A 47 -121.55 11.24 101.44
C CYS A 47 -122.34 12.30 102.24
N ALA A 48 -121.84 13.54 102.32
CA ALA A 48 -122.48 14.62 103.08
C ALA A 48 -123.88 14.98 102.55
N VAL A 49 -124.08 14.94 101.24
CA VAL A 49 -125.39 15.23 100.60
C VAL A 49 -126.37 14.05 100.69
N ASN A 50 -125.94 12.85 101.12
CA ASN A 50 -126.81 11.66 101.21
C ASN A 50 -127.10 11.17 102.64
N CYS A 51 -126.38 11.66 103.67
CA CYS A 51 -126.61 11.32 105.09
C CYS A 51 -127.99 11.76 105.63
N GLU A 52 -128.32 11.41 106.89
CA GLU A 52 -129.58 11.82 107.52
C GLU A 52 -129.65 13.35 107.71
N ASP A 53 -128.59 13.96 108.24
CA ASP A 53 -128.49 15.42 108.46
C ASP A 53 -128.19 16.24 107.18
N LYS A 54 -128.33 15.64 105.99
CA LYS A 54 -127.99 16.26 104.69
C LYS A 54 -128.64 17.62 104.43
N GLN A 55 -129.77 17.93 105.08
CA GLN A 55 -130.41 19.24 104.94
C GLN A 55 -129.50 20.36 105.46
N GLU A 56 -128.75 20.16 106.55
CA GLU A 56 -127.80 21.18 107.03
C GLU A 56 -126.64 21.34 106.04
N TYR A 57 -126.06 20.25 105.55
CA TYR A 57 -124.95 20.30 104.58
C TYR A 57 -125.38 20.92 103.24
N ILE A 58 -126.56 20.58 102.72
CA ILE A 58 -127.14 21.20 101.51
C ILE A 58 -127.42 22.69 101.76
N GLN A 59 -127.94 23.06 102.93
CA GLN A 59 -128.22 24.47 103.25
C GLN A 59 -126.93 25.30 103.41
N VAL A 60 -125.85 24.71 103.94
CA VAL A 60 -124.50 25.32 103.93
C VAL A 60 -124.01 25.49 102.49
N ILE A 61 -124.09 24.47 101.64
CA ILE A 61 -123.74 24.57 100.21
C ILE A 61 -124.54 25.69 99.52
N MET A 62 -125.84 25.78 99.75
CA MET A 62 -126.71 26.83 99.21
C MET A 62 -126.41 28.25 99.74
N SER A 63 -125.61 28.38 100.81
CA SER A 63 -125.11 29.66 101.32
C SER A 63 -123.75 30.08 100.74
N MET A 64 -123.09 29.19 99.97
CA MET A 64 -121.82 29.49 99.29
C MET A 64 -122.06 30.31 97.99
N GLU A 65 -120.99 30.81 97.38
CA GLU A 65 -121.06 31.51 96.10
C GLU A 65 -121.54 30.60 94.95
N GLU A 66 -122.38 31.13 94.06
CA GLU A 66 -123.08 30.38 93.00
C GLU A 66 -122.12 29.60 92.07
N SER A 67 -120.94 30.15 91.80
CA SER A 67 -119.86 29.50 91.05
C SER A 67 -119.38 28.19 91.70
N VAL A 68 -119.27 28.17 93.03
CA VAL A 68 -118.89 26.99 93.81
C VAL A 68 -120.03 25.98 93.85
N GLN A 69 -121.27 26.46 94.03
CA GLN A 69 -122.47 25.60 94.03
C GLN A 69 -122.60 24.80 92.73
N HIS A 70 -122.34 25.41 91.57
CA HIS A 70 -122.45 24.72 90.27
C HIS A 70 -121.40 23.62 90.10
N VAL A 71 -120.15 23.84 90.54
CA VAL A 71 -119.09 22.81 90.49
C VAL A 71 -119.42 21.65 91.44
N VAL A 72 -119.88 21.97 92.66
CA VAL A 72 -120.39 21.01 93.65
C VAL A 72 -121.53 20.17 93.09
N MET A 73 -122.50 20.79 92.43
CA MET A 73 -123.64 20.11 91.80
C MET A 73 -123.20 19.13 90.69
N MET A 74 -122.31 19.56 89.78
CA MET A 74 -121.81 18.70 88.71
C MET A 74 -121.04 17.48 89.27
N ALA A 75 -120.22 17.70 90.31
CA ALA A 75 -119.46 16.65 90.96
C ALA A 75 -120.36 15.58 91.61
N ILE A 76 -121.50 15.98 92.19
CA ILE A 76 -122.51 15.05 92.72
C ILE A 76 -123.21 14.30 91.57
N GLN A 77 -123.61 15.01 90.50
CA GLN A 77 -124.38 14.43 89.40
C GLN A 77 -123.62 13.39 88.57
N GLU A 78 -122.32 13.62 88.34
CA GLU A 78 -121.44 12.65 87.65
C GLU A 78 -121.35 11.32 88.40
N LEU A 79 -121.26 11.38 89.74
CA LEU A 79 -121.11 10.20 90.61
C LEU A 79 -122.35 9.27 90.57
N MET A 80 -123.51 9.76 90.11
CA MET A 80 -124.80 9.07 90.20
C MET A 80 -125.29 8.36 88.91
N THR A 81 -124.57 8.40 87.77
CA THR A 81 -125.21 8.15 86.45
C THR A 81 -124.54 7.15 85.46
N GLY A 82 -123.42 6.51 85.78
CA GLY A 82 -122.63 5.78 84.76
C GLY A 82 -123.00 4.32 84.42
N LYS A 83 -123.65 4.06 83.27
CA LYS A 83 -123.62 2.73 82.58
C LYS A 83 -124.16 2.68 81.12
N GLU A 84 -123.66 1.67 80.37
CA GLU A 84 -124.12 1.03 79.10
C GLU A 84 -123.68 1.52 77.70
N SER A 85 -123.19 0.56 76.87
CA SER A 85 -123.36 0.41 75.39
C SER A 85 -122.73 -0.92 74.86
N GLY A 86 -123.21 -1.49 73.74
CA GLY A 86 -122.78 -2.79 73.12
C GLY A 86 -122.03 -2.67 71.76
N LEU A 87 -122.10 -3.54 70.73
CA LEU A 87 -122.99 -4.66 70.28
C LEU A 87 -122.25 -5.59 69.20
N PRO A 88 -122.87 -6.57 68.47
CA PRO A 88 -122.18 -7.73 67.83
C PRO A 88 -122.45 -8.05 66.30
N GLY A 89 -121.81 -9.11 65.74
CA GLY A 89 -122.30 -9.96 64.60
C GLY A 89 -121.62 -9.82 63.21
N THR A 90 -121.80 -10.68 62.18
CA THR A 90 -122.31 -12.09 62.06
C THR A 90 -122.07 -12.72 60.64
N ASP A 91 -122.16 -14.05 60.51
CA ASP A 91 -122.35 -14.88 59.27
C ASP A 91 -121.20 -15.29 58.31
N SER A 92 -121.47 -16.33 57.49
CA SER A 92 -120.48 -17.30 56.97
C SER A 92 -119.86 -17.02 55.59
N GLU A 93 -120.53 -16.31 54.67
CA GLU A 93 -119.85 -15.89 53.41
C GLU A 93 -118.71 -14.91 53.70
N MET A 94 -118.87 -14.12 54.78
CA MET A 94 -117.82 -13.27 55.35
C MET A 94 -116.53 -14.06 55.62
N PHE A 95 -116.60 -15.36 55.94
CA PHE A 95 -115.43 -16.17 56.27
C PHE A 95 -114.50 -16.40 55.08
N LYS A 96 -115.05 -16.53 53.85
CA LYS A 96 -114.24 -16.66 52.63
C LYS A 96 -113.67 -15.32 52.16
N GLU A 97 -114.43 -14.23 52.31
CA GLU A 97 -113.90 -12.90 52.05
C GLU A 97 -112.80 -12.54 53.07
N LEU A 98 -112.97 -12.91 54.36
CA LEU A 98 -111.93 -12.83 55.38
C LEU A 98 -110.71 -13.69 55.03
N GLU A 99 -110.88 -14.90 54.50
CA GLU A 99 -109.75 -15.77 54.14
C GLU A 99 -108.92 -15.16 52.99
N ILE A 100 -109.58 -14.58 51.99
CA ILE A 100 -108.94 -13.84 50.89
C ILE A 100 -108.31 -12.53 51.40
N GLN A 101 -109.00 -11.78 52.26
CA GLN A 101 -108.51 -10.54 52.86
C GLN A 101 -107.32 -10.80 53.79
N HIS A 102 -107.36 -11.86 54.59
CA HIS A 102 -106.28 -12.28 55.49
C HIS A 102 -105.04 -12.71 54.70
N LYS A 103 -105.23 -13.46 53.60
CA LYS A 103 -104.13 -13.78 52.69
C LYS A 103 -103.51 -12.51 52.08
N ARG A 104 -104.32 -11.55 51.63
CA ARG A 104 -103.83 -10.24 51.15
C ARG A 104 -103.09 -9.46 52.23
N THR A 105 -103.57 -9.43 53.46
CA THR A 105 -102.87 -8.71 54.55
C THR A 105 -101.59 -9.41 54.99
N LEU A 106 -101.51 -10.74 54.92
CA LEU A 106 -100.26 -11.49 55.10
C LEU A 106 -99.26 -11.21 53.98
N GLU A 107 -99.71 -11.19 52.72
CA GLU A 107 -98.88 -10.81 51.56
C GLU A 107 -98.38 -9.36 51.67
N GLN A 108 -99.22 -8.43 52.10
CA GLN A 108 -98.84 -7.03 52.37
C GLN A 108 -97.86 -6.90 53.55
N LEU A 109 -98.09 -7.59 54.66
CA LEU A 109 -97.16 -7.60 55.80
C LEU A 109 -95.81 -8.24 55.42
N SER A 110 -95.81 -9.24 54.54
CA SER A 110 -94.57 -9.82 53.99
C SER A 110 -93.83 -8.83 53.09
N SER A 111 -94.54 -8.02 52.29
CA SER A 111 -93.94 -6.94 51.49
C SER A 111 -93.31 -5.88 52.40
N MET A 112 -94.09 -5.37 53.36
CA MET A 112 -93.63 -4.35 54.32
C MET A 112 -92.47 -4.85 55.20
N ALA A 113 -92.40 -6.15 55.49
CA ALA A 113 -91.26 -6.75 56.19
C ALA A 113 -89.99 -6.75 55.33
N ALA A 114 -90.10 -7.11 54.05
CA ALA A 114 -88.98 -7.06 53.10
C ALA A 114 -88.52 -5.61 52.84
N GLU A 115 -89.45 -4.68 52.63
CA GLU A 115 -89.17 -3.24 52.48
C GLU A 115 -88.47 -2.67 53.72
N LYS A 116 -88.88 -3.08 54.93
CA LYS A 116 -88.21 -2.71 56.18
C LYS A 116 -86.79 -3.29 56.27
N GLU A 117 -86.57 -4.53 55.81
CA GLU A 117 -85.25 -5.15 55.80
C GLU A 117 -84.31 -4.48 54.78
N GLU A 118 -84.79 -4.16 53.58
CA GLU A 118 -84.05 -3.38 52.58
C GLU A 118 -83.67 -1.99 53.12
N LEU A 119 -84.61 -1.27 53.75
CA LEU A 119 -84.32 0.01 54.39
C LEU A 119 -83.30 -0.13 55.53
N SER A 120 -83.35 -1.21 56.32
CA SER A 120 -82.40 -1.46 57.40
C SER A 120 -80.99 -1.76 56.88
N GLN A 121 -80.87 -2.51 55.77
CA GLN A 121 -79.60 -2.74 55.09
C GLN A 121 -79.04 -1.43 54.53
N ARG A 122 -79.88 -0.62 53.87
CA ARG A 122 -79.49 0.68 53.31
C ARG A 122 -79.04 1.69 54.38
N CYS A 123 -79.63 1.69 55.57
CA CYS A 123 -79.13 2.47 56.70
C CYS A 123 -77.73 2.02 57.13
N HIS A 124 -77.48 0.71 57.22
CA HIS A 124 -76.17 0.17 57.58
C HIS A 124 -75.08 0.52 56.56
N GLU A 125 -75.38 0.42 55.25
CA GLU A 125 -74.49 0.84 54.16
C GLU A 125 -74.11 2.33 54.25
N LEU A 126 -75.06 3.19 54.64
CA LEU A 126 -74.83 4.63 54.81
C LEU A 126 -73.97 4.92 56.05
N ASP A 127 -74.16 4.20 57.15
CA ASP A 127 -73.32 4.33 58.35
C ASP A 127 -71.88 3.87 58.09
N GLU A 128 -71.67 2.79 57.32
CA GLU A 128 -70.33 2.37 56.89
C GLU A 128 -69.65 3.43 56.01
N GLN A 129 -70.38 3.99 55.03
CA GLN A 129 -69.88 5.08 54.18
C GLN A 129 -69.52 6.34 55.00
N LEU A 130 -70.34 6.70 55.98
CA LEU A 130 -70.07 7.83 56.89
C LEU A 130 -68.86 7.56 57.80
N SER A 131 -68.61 6.31 58.20
CA SER A 131 -67.40 5.92 58.94
C SER A 131 -66.15 6.07 58.06
N PHE A 132 -66.17 5.51 56.86
CA PHE A 132 -65.07 5.58 55.89
C PHE A 132 -64.71 7.02 55.51
N ILE A 133 -65.71 7.88 55.28
CA ILE A 133 -65.48 9.29 54.96
C ILE A 133 -64.79 10.02 56.12
N LYS A 134 -65.16 9.75 57.38
CA LYS A 134 -64.53 10.37 58.57
C LYS A 134 -63.08 9.92 58.76
N GLU A 135 -62.78 8.64 58.52
CA GLU A 135 -61.40 8.13 58.57
C GLU A 135 -60.52 8.77 57.48
N HIS A 136 -61.07 8.92 56.28
CA HIS A 136 -60.40 9.60 55.18
C HIS A 136 -60.22 11.11 55.41
N GLU A 137 -61.22 11.79 56.00
CA GLU A 137 -61.15 13.19 56.40
C GLU A 137 -60.06 13.43 57.45
N GLY A 138 -60.03 12.61 58.52
CA GLY A 138 -58.96 12.67 59.52
C GLY A 138 -57.57 12.39 58.94
N SER A 139 -57.47 11.47 57.99
CA SER A 139 -56.23 11.17 57.26
C SER A 139 -55.74 12.36 56.41
N LEU A 140 -56.66 13.01 55.68
CA LEU A 140 -56.36 14.24 54.93
C LEU A 140 -56.01 15.41 55.84
N GLN A 141 -56.62 15.49 57.03
CA GLN A 141 -56.34 16.55 58.01
C GLN A 141 -54.91 16.41 58.58
N MET A 142 -54.50 15.20 58.97
CA MET A 142 -53.12 14.93 59.42
C MET A 142 -52.09 15.25 58.32
N GLU A 143 -52.36 14.90 57.06
CA GLU A 143 -51.47 15.25 55.95
C GLU A 143 -51.41 16.77 55.70
N ASN A 144 -52.53 17.49 55.83
CA ASN A 144 -52.55 18.95 55.75
C ASN A 144 -51.72 19.61 56.86
N GLU A 145 -51.81 19.11 58.09
CA GLU A 145 -51.00 19.61 59.21
C GLU A 145 -49.50 19.34 58.97
N ARG A 146 -49.15 18.14 58.50
CA ARG A 146 -47.77 17.78 58.11
C ARG A 146 -47.21 18.65 56.98
N LEU A 147 -48.04 18.99 55.97
CA LEU A 147 -47.63 19.86 54.87
C LEU A 147 -47.47 21.33 55.31
N ARG A 148 -48.37 21.82 56.18
CA ARG A 148 -48.24 23.16 56.79
C ARG A 148 -46.98 23.28 57.64
N GLU A 149 -46.65 22.24 58.42
CA GLU A 149 -45.42 22.23 59.23
C GLU A 149 -44.15 22.26 58.36
N LYS A 150 -44.14 21.52 57.24
CA LYS A 150 -43.05 21.58 56.26
C LYS A 150 -42.88 22.97 55.65
N LEU A 151 -43.98 23.61 55.23
CA LEU A 151 -43.96 24.94 54.65
C LEU A 151 -43.43 25.97 55.66
N SER A 152 -43.93 25.93 56.91
CA SER A 152 -43.48 26.79 58.00
C SER A 152 -41.99 26.61 58.35
N ARG A 153 -41.40 25.43 58.12
CA ARG A 153 -39.96 25.20 58.28
C ARG A 153 -39.17 25.81 57.11
N GLN A 154 -39.69 25.71 55.89
CA GLN A 154 -39.07 26.25 54.67
C GLN A 154 -39.02 27.79 54.67
N ASP A 155 -40.12 28.45 55.07
CA ASP A 155 -40.20 29.91 55.20
C ASP A 155 -39.21 30.50 56.22
N THR A 156 -38.67 29.67 57.13
CA THR A 156 -37.72 30.10 58.16
C THR A 156 -36.24 29.88 57.83
N SER A 157 -35.91 29.24 56.69
CA SER A 157 -34.53 28.85 56.38
C SER A 157 -33.98 29.29 55.01
N GLY A 158 -34.83 29.53 54.00
CA GLY A 158 -34.37 29.67 52.61
C GLY A 158 -33.33 30.79 52.37
N ASP A 159 -33.62 32.01 52.80
CA ASP A 159 -32.97 33.25 52.32
C ASP A 159 -31.47 33.39 52.63
N ARG A 160 -30.87 32.52 53.46
CA ARG A 160 -29.42 32.49 53.73
C ARG A 160 -28.73 31.24 53.23
N ASP A 161 -29.33 30.07 53.42
CA ASP A 161 -28.69 28.82 53.00
C ASP A 161 -28.73 28.66 51.48
N ASP A 162 -29.78 29.13 50.79
CA ASP A 162 -29.81 29.16 49.33
C ASP A 162 -28.84 30.21 48.75
N ASP A 163 -28.59 31.32 49.44
CA ASP A 163 -27.62 32.36 49.03
C ASP A 163 -26.17 31.84 49.16
N ILE A 164 -25.85 31.16 50.26
CA ILE A 164 -24.57 30.45 50.45
C ILE A 164 -24.41 29.34 49.40
N ARG A 165 -25.46 28.57 49.12
CA ARG A 165 -25.45 27.50 48.13
C ARG A 165 -25.31 28.03 46.71
N MET A 166 -25.95 29.15 46.38
CA MET A 166 -25.77 29.85 45.12
C MET A 166 -24.31 30.30 44.95
N HIS A 167 -23.70 30.90 45.99
CA HIS A 167 -22.31 31.34 45.92
C HIS A 167 -21.33 30.15 45.79
N GLN A 168 -21.61 29.01 46.43
CA GLN A 168 -20.84 27.78 46.25
C GLN A 168 -20.97 27.23 44.82
N LEU A 169 -22.18 27.20 44.26
CA LEU A 169 -22.41 26.77 42.88
C LEU A 169 -21.76 27.72 41.86
N GLN A 170 -21.79 29.03 42.11
CA GLN A 170 -21.07 30.02 41.29
C GLN A 170 -19.55 29.80 41.34
N GLN A 171 -18.98 29.56 42.52
CA GLN A 171 -17.55 29.26 42.65
C GLN A 171 -17.17 27.95 41.94
N GLN A 172 -18.01 26.91 42.05
CA GLN A 172 -17.81 25.65 41.34
C GLN A 172 -17.92 25.82 39.82
N VAL A 173 -18.85 26.64 39.33
CA VAL A 173 -18.98 26.99 37.91
C VAL A 173 -17.75 27.76 37.41
N GLU A 174 -17.19 28.68 38.20
CA GLU A 174 -15.99 29.42 37.80
C GLU A 174 -14.75 28.51 37.76
N GLN A 175 -14.56 27.67 38.78
CA GLN A 175 -13.48 26.66 38.78
C GLN A 175 -13.59 25.73 37.57
N LEU A 176 -14.80 25.24 37.24
CA LEU A 176 -15.03 24.39 36.06
C LEU A 176 -14.78 25.13 34.73
N LYS A 177 -14.92 26.46 34.67
CA LYS A 177 -14.50 27.24 33.49
C LYS A 177 -12.97 27.34 33.40
N GLU A 178 -12.27 27.57 34.51
CA GLU A 178 -10.81 27.65 34.54
C GLU A 178 -10.17 26.29 34.18
N GLU A 179 -10.70 25.19 34.72
CA GLU A 179 -10.33 23.82 34.38
C GLU A 179 -10.62 23.53 32.89
N ASN A 180 -11.78 23.92 32.37
CA ASN A 180 -12.10 23.71 30.95
C ASN A 180 -11.19 24.55 30.03
N PHE A 181 -10.95 25.83 30.33
CA PHE A 181 -10.07 26.71 29.55
C PHE A 181 -8.61 26.22 29.52
N THR A 182 -8.10 25.74 30.65
CA THR A 182 -6.75 25.14 30.70
C THR A 182 -6.68 23.81 29.97
N MET A 183 -7.73 22.98 30.05
CA MET A 183 -7.85 21.76 29.24
C MET A 183 -7.92 22.06 27.73
N GLU A 184 -8.72 23.04 27.29
CA GLU A 184 -8.78 23.48 25.88
C GLU A 184 -7.42 24.01 25.39
N THR A 185 -6.74 24.83 26.19
CA THR A 185 -5.38 25.31 25.86
C THR A 185 -4.42 24.14 25.68
N SER A 186 -4.45 23.15 26.58
CA SER A 186 -3.59 21.96 26.48
C SER A 186 -3.93 21.09 25.27
N ARG A 187 -5.23 20.92 24.95
CA ARG A 187 -5.72 20.20 23.76
C ARG A 187 -5.16 20.83 22.50
N ASP A 188 -5.20 22.15 22.39
CA ASP A 188 -4.75 22.85 21.18
C ASP A 188 -3.22 22.88 21.06
N GLU A 189 -2.49 22.94 22.18
CA GLU A 189 -1.05 22.63 22.21
C GLU A 189 -0.73 21.21 21.73
N PHE A 190 -1.46 20.19 22.20
CA PHE A 190 -1.25 18.81 21.76
C PHE A 190 -1.62 18.61 20.29
N LYS A 191 -2.65 19.30 19.78
CA LYS A 191 -3.01 19.32 18.36
C LYS A 191 -1.86 19.87 17.50
N ILE A 192 -1.27 21.01 17.88
CA ILE A 192 -0.13 21.60 17.16
C ILE A 192 1.10 20.65 17.19
N LYS A 193 1.37 20.01 18.33
CA LYS A 193 2.44 19.01 18.48
C LYS A 193 2.20 17.77 17.61
N TYR A 194 0.94 17.31 17.51
CA TYR A 194 0.54 16.20 16.65
C TYR A 194 0.68 16.54 15.16
N GLU A 195 0.17 17.71 14.72
CA GLU A 195 0.33 18.20 13.35
C GLU A 195 1.80 18.41 12.95
N GLN A 196 2.68 18.73 13.91
CA GLN A 196 4.12 18.79 13.70
C GLN A 196 4.71 17.39 13.50
N LEU A 197 4.36 16.42 14.37
CA LEU A 197 4.83 15.04 14.27
C LEU A 197 4.36 14.35 12.98
N GLU A 198 3.14 14.60 12.50
CA GLU A 198 2.71 14.09 11.18
C GLU A 198 3.57 14.64 10.03
N ARG A 199 3.89 15.94 10.06
CA ARG A 199 4.76 16.57 9.06
C ARG A 199 6.20 16.04 9.13
N ASP A 200 6.72 15.82 10.33
CA ASP A 200 8.06 15.24 10.53
C ASP A 200 8.11 13.76 10.08
N VAL A 201 7.06 12.98 10.31
CA VAL A 201 6.93 11.59 9.81
C VAL A 201 6.85 11.57 8.27
N LEU A 202 6.10 12.49 7.65
CA LEU A 202 6.06 12.60 6.19
C LEU A 202 7.44 12.93 5.60
N MET A 203 8.13 13.94 6.13
CA MET A 203 9.49 14.29 5.70
C MET A 203 10.50 13.15 5.91
N LEU A 204 10.37 12.38 7.00
CA LEU A 204 11.22 11.21 7.24
C LEU A 204 10.92 10.06 6.28
N ASN A 205 9.66 9.84 5.90
CA ASN A 205 9.29 8.85 4.89
C ASN A 205 9.82 9.23 3.50
N GLU A 206 9.62 10.47 3.04
CA GLU A 206 10.20 10.98 1.79
C GLU A 206 11.73 10.85 1.78
N ARG A 207 12.38 11.15 2.92
CA ARG A 207 13.82 11.00 3.09
C ARG A 207 14.28 9.53 3.01
N ASN A 208 13.48 8.61 3.54
CA ASN A 208 13.77 7.18 3.52
C ASN A 208 13.57 6.58 2.11
N GLU A 209 12.53 7.00 1.38
CA GLU A 209 12.31 6.64 -0.03
C GLU A 209 13.47 7.13 -0.92
N GLN A 210 13.94 8.37 -0.73
CA GLN A 210 15.15 8.87 -1.40
C GLN A 210 16.38 8.00 -1.09
N LEU A 211 16.64 7.69 0.18
CA LEU A 211 17.78 6.87 0.59
C LEU A 211 17.70 5.44 0.04
N GLN A 212 16.50 4.86 -0.05
CA GLN A 212 16.30 3.55 -0.66
C GLN A 212 16.53 3.60 -2.18
N SER A 213 16.04 4.63 -2.89
CA SER A 213 16.32 4.80 -4.32
C SER A 213 17.81 4.96 -4.62
N LEU A 214 18.56 5.70 -3.79
CA LEU A 214 20.02 5.80 -3.86
C LEU A 214 20.74 4.48 -3.54
N ALA A 215 20.19 3.65 -2.64
CA ALA A 215 20.73 2.32 -2.36
C ALA A 215 20.49 1.34 -3.52
N GLU A 216 19.33 1.42 -4.18
CA GLU A 216 19.00 0.66 -5.38
C GLU A 216 19.89 1.07 -6.56
N GLU A 217 20.09 2.39 -6.79
CA GLU A 217 21.06 2.90 -7.79
C GLU A 217 22.49 2.43 -7.48
N SER A 218 22.94 2.51 -6.23
CA SER A 218 24.27 2.04 -5.82
C SER A 218 24.46 0.53 -5.99
N GLN A 219 23.39 -0.28 -5.95
CA GLN A 219 23.46 -1.72 -6.22
C GLN A 219 23.48 -1.99 -7.73
N MET A 220 22.69 -1.27 -8.54
CA MET A 220 22.73 -1.36 -10.01
C MET A 220 24.12 -0.99 -10.57
N LEU A 221 24.74 0.09 -10.08
CA LEU A 221 26.09 0.51 -10.47
C LEU A 221 27.17 -0.50 -10.04
N LYS A 222 26.95 -1.24 -8.95
CA LYS A 222 27.83 -2.31 -8.50
C LYS A 222 27.71 -3.55 -9.39
N ASP A 223 26.50 -3.91 -9.80
CA ASP A 223 26.27 -5.02 -10.72
C ASP A 223 26.85 -4.72 -12.11
N GLU A 224 26.76 -3.47 -12.59
CA GLU A 224 27.47 -3.00 -13.79
C GLU A 224 29.01 -3.07 -13.62
N MET A 225 29.54 -2.63 -12.47
CA MET A 225 30.97 -2.75 -12.13
C MET A 225 31.48 -4.20 -12.18
N ASP A 226 30.70 -5.17 -11.71
CA ASP A 226 31.08 -6.59 -11.73
C ASP A 226 30.96 -7.20 -13.14
N VAL A 227 30.00 -6.75 -13.98
CA VAL A 227 29.98 -7.07 -15.42
C VAL A 227 31.22 -6.50 -16.14
N LEU A 228 31.63 -5.26 -15.83
CA LEU A 228 32.82 -4.63 -16.40
C LEU A 228 34.12 -5.29 -15.93
N ARG A 229 34.18 -5.80 -14.69
CA ARG A 229 35.31 -6.65 -14.23
C ARG A 229 35.40 -7.95 -15.03
N HIS A 230 34.27 -8.61 -15.26
CA HIS A 230 34.25 -9.85 -16.05
C HIS A 230 34.59 -9.61 -17.54
N SER A 231 34.31 -8.43 -18.10
CA SER A 231 34.79 -8.06 -19.44
C SER A 231 36.29 -7.73 -19.44
N GLN A 232 36.79 -7.03 -18.41
CA GLN A 232 38.22 -6.77 -18.21
C GLN A 232 39.04 -8.08 -18.13
N GLU A 233 38.57 -9.09 -17.40
CA GLU A 233 39.20 -10.42 -17.37
C GLU A 233 39.31 -11.06 -18.77
N LYS A 234 38.30 -10.89 -19.62
CA LYS A 234 38.32 -11.41 -21.01
C LYS A 234 39.35 -10.66 -21.85
N VAL A 235 39.45 -9.34 -21.70
CA VAL A 235 40.50 -8.52 -22.35
C VAL A 235 41.88 -9.03 -21.94
N ILE A 236 42.18 -9.20 -20.65
CA ILE A 236 43.47 -9.70 -20.16
C ILE A 236 43.80 -11.10 -20.74
N LYS A 237 42.80 -11.99 -20.84
CA LYS A 237 42.95 -13.32 -21.47
C LYS A 237 43.28 -13.19 -22.97
N TYR A 238 42.63 -12.29 -23.70
CA TYR A 238 42.95 -12.02 -25.10
C TYR A 238 44.32 -11.34 -25.29
N GLU A 239 44.70 -10.38 -24.44
CA GLU A 239 46.01 -9.73 -24.47
C GLU A 239 47.15 -10.74 -24.28
N SER A 240 47.04 -11.62 -23.27
CA SER A 240 48.04 -12.69 -23.06
C SER A 240 48.13 -13.67 -24.24
N THR A 241 47.01 -13.91 -24.93
CA THR A 241 46.96 -14.76 -26.15
C THR A 241 47.59 -14.05 -27.35
N ILE A 242 47.36 -12.74 -27.50
CA ILE A 242 47.99 -11.90 -28.52
C ILE A 242 49.51 -11.85 -28.29
N GLU A 243 49.98 -11.70 -27.05
CA GLU A 243 51.41 -11.68 -26.73
C GLU A 243 52.10 -13.01 -27.05
N LEU A 244 51.43 -14.14 -26.77
CA LEU A 244 51.90 -15.46 -27.18
C LEU A 244 52.01 -15.59 -28.71
N TYR A 245 51.06 -15.02 -29.47
CA TYR A 245 51.14 -15.02 -30.94
C TYR A 245 52.21 -14.07 -31.48
N LYS A 246 52.43 -12.88 -30.88
CA LYS A 246 53.55 -12.00 -31.22
C LYS A 246 54.88 -12.74 -31.06
N LYS A 247 55.11 -13.38 -29.91
CA LYS A 247 56.34 -14.14 -29.64
C LYS A 247 56.56 -15.27 -30.66
N LYS A 248 55.51 -16.00 -31.03
CA LYS A 248 55.58 -17.01 -32.10
C LYS A 248 55.90 -16.41 -33.48
N LEU A 249 55.41 -15.20 -33.79
CA LEU A 249 55.75 -14.49 -35.02
C LEU A 249 57.19 -13.97 -35.02
N GLU A 250 57.72 -13.55 -33.87
CA GLU A 250 59.13 -13.19 -33.68
C GLU A 250 60.04 -14.43 -33.84
N GLU A 251 59.71 -15.54 -33.19
CA GLU A 251 60.40 -16.82 -33.35
C GLU A 251 60.40 -17.30 -34.82
N LEU A 252 59.27 -17.21 -35.52
CA LEU A 252 59.18 -17.49 -36.97
C LEU A 252 59.99 -16.50 -37.82
N SER A 253 60.06 -15.23 -37.43
CA SER A 253 60.87 -14.21 -38.10
C SER A 253 62.35 -14.50 -37.96
N ASP A 254 62.82 -14.89 -36.77
CA ASP A 254 64.20 -15.24 -36.51
C ASP A 254 64.60 -16.58 -37.15
N MET A 255 63.70 -17.58 -37.17
CA MET A 255 63.92 -18.81 -37.93
C MET A 255 64.07 -18.54 -39.43
N ARG A 256 63.27 -17.62 -40.01
CA ARG A 256 63.45 -17.18 -41.41
C ARG A 256 64.78 -16.48 -41.65
N LYS A 257 65.23 -15.62 -40.73
CA LYS A 257 66.57 -14.97 -40.81
C LYS A 257 67.68 -16.02 -40.75
N GLN A 258 67.57 -17.02 -39.85
CA GLN A 258 68.54 -18.11 -39.73
C GLN A 258 68.59 -18.98 -40.98
N MET A 259 67.44 -19.37 -41.54
CA MET A 259 67.37 -20.11 -42.81
C MET A 259 68.06 -19.34 -43.94
N LYS A 260 67.73 -18.06 -44.13
CA LYS A 260 68.37 -17.23 -45.16
C LYS A 260 69.89 -17.10 -44.96
N ALA A 261 70.35 -16.92 -43.72
CA ALA A 261 71.77 -16.86 -43.41
C ALA A 261 72.50 -18.20 -43.64
N LEU A 262 71.81 -19.34 -43.49
CA LEU A 262 72.33 -20.66 -43.84
C LEU A 262 72.35 -20.90 -45.36
N GLU A 263 71.35 -20.42 -46.10
CA GLU A 263 71.29 -20.42 -47.57
C GLU A 263 72.43 -19.59 -48.16
N GLU A 264 72.56 -18.32 -47.76
CA GLU A 264 73.66 -17.44 -48.19
C GLU A 264 75.04 -18.04 -47.88
N LYS A 265 75.20 -18.68 -46.71
CA LYS A 265 76.44 -19.37 -46.30
C LYS A 265 76.68 -20.67 -47.09
N ASN A 266 75.63 -21.37 -47.53
CA ASN A 266 75.72 -22.55 -48.38
C ASN A 266 76.15 -22.17 -49.81
N ASP A 267 75.51 -21.16 -50.39
CA ASP A 267 75.84 -20.70 -51.74
C ASP A 267 77.21 -20.02 -51.80
N LEU A 268 77.61 -19.29 -50.76
CA LEU A 268 78.99 -18.79 -50.64
C LEU A 268 80.01 -19.94 -50.52
N ARG A 269 79.67 -21.06 -49.87
CA ARG A 269 80.53 -22.27 -49.86
C ARG A 269 80.62 -22.91 -51.23
N LYS A 270 79.50 -23.10 -51.95
CA LYS A 270 79.47 -23.60 -53.34
C LYS A 270 80.30 -22.72 -54.27
N ALA A 271 80.11 -21.40 -54.22
CA ALA A 271 80.84 -20.43 -55.04
C ALA A 271 82.36 -20.47 -54.77
N ASN A 272 82.77 -20.58 -53.50
CA ASN A 272 84.19 -20.73 -53.15
C ASN A 272 84.79 -22.07 -53.60
N ALA A 273 84.03 -23.17 -53.52
CA ALA A 273 84.45 -24.47 -54.04
C ALA A 273 84.64 -24.44 -55.57
N LEU A 274 83.66 -23.91 -56.30
CA LEU A 274 83.74 -23.71 -57.75
C LEU A 274 84.89 -22.78 -58.14
N LYS A 275 85.13 -21.70 -57.39
CA LYS A 275 86.28 -20.80 -57.60
C LYS A 275 87.62 -21.54 -57.42
N SER A 276 87.77 -22.34 -56.37
CA SER A 276 88.96 -23.16 -56.13
C SER A 276 89.20 -24.18 -57.26
N GLN A 277 88.13 -24.80 -57.76
CA GLN A 277 88.18 -25.71 -58.91
C GLN A 277 88.57 -24.98 -60.20
N VAL A 278 87.99 -23.80 -60.48
CA VAL A 278 88.35 -22.94 -61.61
C VAL A 278 89.81 -22.48 -61.54
N ASP A 279 90.31 -22.07 -60.38
CA ASP A 279 91.70 -21.66 -60.20
C ASP A 279 92.67 -22.86 -60.27
N THR A 280 92.19 -24.08 -60.04
CA THR A 280 92.93 -25.33 -60.31
C THR A 280 92.98 -25.63 -61.81
N TYR A 281 91.86 -25.53 -62.53
CA TYR A 281 91.83 -25.69 -63.98
C TYR A 281 92.68 -24.63 -64.70
N LYS A 282 92.67 -23.36 -64.25
CA LYS A 282 93.58 -22.32 -64.79
C LYS A 282 95.05 -22.71 -64.66
N LYS A 283 95.46 -23.30 -63.53
CA LYS A 283 96.85 -23.79 -63.33
C LYS A 283 97.18 -24.94 -64.27
N GLN A 284 96.25 -25.90 -64.45
CA GLN A 284 96.41 -27.00 -65.41
C GLN A 284 96.51 -26.49 -66.86
N VAL A 285 95.63 -25.58 -67.28
CA VAL A 285 95.67 -24.93 -68.61
C VAL A 285 97.00 -24.19 -68.81
N HIS A 286 97.48 -23.45 -67.81
CA HIS A 286 98.77 -22.77 -67.90
C HIS A 286 99.94 -23.75 -67.99
N GLN A 287 99.94 -24.83 -67.20
CA GLN A 287 100.95 -25.90 -67.29
C GLN A 287 100.95 -26.57 -68.66
N LEU A 288 99.79 -26.92 -69.20
CA LEU A 288 99.64 -27.47 -70.55
C LEU A 288 100.11 -26.47 -71.62
N GLN A 289 99.81 -25.17 -71.48
CA GLN A 289 100.25 -24.16 -72.43
C GLN A 289 101.78 -23.94 -72.38
N VAL A 290 102.41 -24.06 -71.21
CA VAL A 290 103.88 -24.10 -71.08
C VAL A 290 104.46 -25.35 -71.72
N GLN A 291 103.86 -26.54 -71.50
CA GLN A 291 104.29 -27.79 -72.14
C GLN A 291 104.16 -27.73 -73.66
N VAL A 292 103.04 -27.22 -74.20
CA VAL A 292 102.84 -27.00 -75.64
C VAL A 292 103.88 -26.02 -76.19
N SER A 293 104.18 -24.93 -75.48
CA SER A 293 105.23 -23.98 -75.88
C SER A 293 106.62 -24.61 -75.89
N GLU A 294 106.91 -25.51 -74.94
CA GLU A 294 108.19 -26.23 -74.91
C GLU A 294 108.27 -27.31 -76.00
N LEU A 295 107.19 -28.05 -76.24
CA LEU A 295 107.09 -29.03 -77.34
C LEU A 295 107.23 -28.34 -78.71
N GLN A 296 106.59 -27.18 -78.90
CA GLN A 296 106.80 -26.36 -80.10
C GLN A 296 108.27 -25.98 -80.24
N ARG A 297 108.90 -25.41 -79.20
CA ARG A 297 110.33 -25.05 -79.25
C ARG A 297 111.26 -26.24 -79.50
N ARG A 298 110.89 -27.45 -79.06
CA ARG A 298 111.60 -28.71 -79.37
C ARG A 298 111.38 -29.13 -80.83
N ALA A 299 110.17 -28.98 -81.36
CA ALA A 299 109.84 -29.23 -82.76
C ALA A 299 110.56 -28.24 -83.70
N ASP A 300 110.50 -26.94 -83.43
CA ASP A 300 111.21 -25.89 -84.19
C ASP A 300 112.72 -26.18 -84.27
N LYS A 301 113.32 -26.62 -83.14
CA LYS A 301 114.73 -27.01 -83.07
C LYS A 301 115.02 -28.26 -83.90
N ALA A 302 114.15 -29.27 -83.83
CA ALA A 302 114.30 -30.50 -84.61
C ALA A 302 114.12 -30.24 -86.12
N GLU A 303 113.21 -29.36 -86.52
CA GLU A 303 113.03 -28.93 -87.92
C GLU A 303 114.26 -28.18 -88.41
N PHE A 304 114.82 -27.26 -87.61
CA PHE A 304 116.07 -26.56 -87.95
C PHE A 304 117.25 -27.52 -88.11
N GLU A 305 117.38 -28.52 -87.22
CA GLU A 305 118.42 -29.55 -87.30
C GLU A 305 118.21 -30.47 -88.52
N ALA A 306 116.98 -30.85 -88.83
CA ALA A 306 116.63 -31.63 -90.03
C ALA A 306 116.87 -30.85 -91.33
N LYS A 307 116.54 -29.54 -91.35
CA LYS A 307 116.81 -28.65 -92.50
C LYS A 307 118.31 -28.51 -92.73
N LYS A 308 119.10 -28.26 -91.68
CA LYS A 308 120.57 -28.19 -91.76
C LYS A 308 121.19 -29.53 -92.20
N ALA A 309 120.63 -30.66 -91.77
CA ALA A 309 121.04 -31.98 -92.24
C ALA A 309 120.71 -32.17 -93.74
N LYS A 310 119.51 -31.75 -94.18
CA LYS A 310 119.09 -31.78 -95.59
C LYS A 310 119.98 -30.90 -96.48
N GLU A 311 120.32 -29.68 -96.04
CA GLU A 311 121.25 -28.79 -96.73
C GLU A 311 122.65 -29.42 -96.86
N LYS A 312 123.13 -30.11 -95.81
CA LYS A 312 124.38 -30.88 -95.88
C LYS A 312 124.30 -32.04 -96.87
N VAL A 313 123.17 -32.76 -96.92
CA VAL A 313 122.93 -33.85 -97.88
C VAL A 313 122.92 -33.28 -99.31
N THR A 314 122.19 -32.21 -99.60
CA THR A 314 122.17 -31.62 -100.96
C THR A 314 123.53 -31.10 -101.41
N ASN A 315 124.36 -30.60 -100.48
CA ASN A 315 125.73 -30.21 -100.80
C ASN A 315 126.63 -31.42 -101.12
N LEU A 316 126.51 -32.50 -100.34
CA LEU A 316 127.22 -33.76 -100.58
C LEU A 316 126.74 -34.46 -101.86
N ASP A 317 125.45 -34.40 -102.19
CA ASP A 317 124.91 -34.91 -103.45
C ASP A 317 125.42 -34.10 -104.65
N GLY A 318 125.51 -32.77 -104.52
CA GLY A 318 126.12 -31.91 -105.54
C GLY A 318 127.62 -32.16 -105.73
N GLU A 319 128.37 -32.41 -104.64
CA GLU A 319 129.78 -32.80 -104.69
C GLU A 319 129.97 -34.20 -105.30
N ASN A 320 129.15 -35.17 -104.88
CA ASN A 320 129.13 -36.54 -105.42
C ASN A 320 128.78 -36.54 -106.91
N GLU A 321 127.82 -35.71 -107.33
CA GLU A 321 127.48 -35.56 -108.75
C GLU A 321 128.57 -34.86 -109.55
N ARG A 322 129.25 -33.86 -108.97
CA ARG A 322 130.47 -33.28 -109.57
C ARG A 322 131.56 -34.34 -109.74
N LEU A 323 131.76 -35.20 -108.73
CA LEU A 323 132.71 -36.31 -108.77
C LEU A 323 132.27 -37.41 -109.76
N ARG A 324 130.97 -37.65 -109.98
CA ARG A 324 130.47 -38.52 -111.05
C ARG A 324 130.78 -37.94 -112.43
N GLN A 325 130.57 -36.63 -112.63
CA GLN A 325 130.90 -35.95 -113.89
C GLN A 325 132.42 -35.93 -114.14
N GLU A 326 133.23 -35.73 -113.10
CA GLU A 326 134.69 -35.80 -113.15
C GLU A 326 135.16 -37.23 -113.49
N ARG A 327 134.57 -38.25 -112.85
CA ARG A 327 134.80 -39.67 -113.18
C ARG A 327 134.29 -40.05 -114.58
N MET A 328 133.23 -39.42 -115.07
CA MET A 328 132.68 -39.65 -116.40
C MET A 328 133.62 -39.08 -117.47
N LYS A 329 134.13 -37.85 -117.28
CA LYS A 329 135.17 -37.28 -118.15
C LYS A 329 136.45 -38.10 -118.15
N LEU A 330 136.94 -38.52 -116.98
CA LEU A 330 138.10 -39.41 -116.88
C LEU A 330 137.86 -40.80 -117.50
N LYS A 331 136.60 -41.22 -117.63
CA LYS A 331 136.20 -42.45 -118.35
C LYS A 331 136.13 -42.20 -119.86
N GLU A 332 135.62 -41.04 -120.30
CA GLU A 332 135.61 -40.61 -121.70
C GLU A 332 137.05 -40.43 -122.22
N GLU A 333 137.94 -39.79 -121.46
CA GLU A 333 139.39 -39.70 -121.75
C GLU A 333 140.06 -41.09 -121.80
N ASN A 334 139.66 -42.03 -120.93
CA ASN A 334 140.11 -43.43 -121.02
C ASN A 334 139.57 -44.14 -122.27
N GLU A 335 138.34 -43.85 -122.69
CA GLU A 335 137.72 -44.44 -123.88
C GLU A 335 138.29 -43.84 -125.17
N GLU A 336 138.70 -42.56 -125.19
CA GLU A 336 139.51 -41.97 -126.27
C GLU A 336 140.92 -42.58 -126.33
N LEU A 337 141.58 -42.81 -125.19
CA LEU A 337 142.86 -43.51 -125.13
C LEU A 337 142.77 -44.98 -125.55
N GLN A 338 141.63 -45.66 -125.29
CA GLN A 338 141.34 -46.99 -125.80
C GLN A 338 140.97 -46.98 -127.30
N LEU A 339 140.32 -45.93 -127.81
CA LEU A 339 140.06 -45.78 -129.25
C LEU A 339 141.33 -45.53 -130.08
N ALA A 340 142.42 -45.09 -129.46
CA ALA A 340 143.76 -45.07 -130.05
C ALA A 340 144.46 -46.45 -130.04
N GLN A 341 143.93 -47.46 -129.35
CA GLN A 341 144.62 -48.73 -129.09
C GLN A 341 143.70 -49.95 -129.27
N VAL A 342 143.98 -50.74 -130.33
CA VAL A 342 143.26 -51.93 -130.83
C VAL A 342 142.25 -51.64 -131.95
N ALA A 343 142.77 -51.64 -133.19
CA ALA A 343 142.03 -52.17 -134.32
C ALA A 343 141.92 -53.71 -134.14
N GLY A 344 140.73 -54.24 -133.84
CA GLY A 344 140.55 -55.64 -133.45
C GLY A 344 139.09 -56.10 -133.28
N SER A 345 138.35 -56.15 -134.39
CA SER A 345 136.98 -56.70 -134.56
C SER A 345 136.74 -58.11 -133.97
N PRO A 346 135.46 -58.58 -133.82
CA PRO A 346 134.19 -57.84 -133.54
C PRO A 346 133.10 -58.63 -132.74
N MET A 347 131.94 -57.99 -132.46
CA MET A 347 130.55 -58.55 -132.36
C MET A 347 130.24 -59.62 -131.27
N ARG A 348 129.09 -59.62 -130.55
CA ARG A 348 127.67 -59.36 -130.91
C ARG A 348 126.90 -58.72 -129.72
N HIS A 349 125.81 -57.92 -129.83
CA HIS A 349 124.47 -58.12 -130.47
C HIS A 349 123.64 -59.28 -129.85
N VAL A 350 122.33 -59.24 -129.50
CA VAL A 350 121.19 -58.26 -129.33
C VAL A 350 120.12 -58.98 -128.45
N SER A 351 118.97 -58.47 -127.94
CA SER A 351 118.14 -57.23 -128.00
C SER A 351 117.39 -57.09 -126.64
N ALA A 352 116.75 -55.99 -126.19
CA ALA A 352 115.58 -55.20 -126.66
C ALA A 352 114.21 -55.96 -126.70
N GLY A 353 113.19 -55.52 -125.92
CA GLY A 353 111.80 -56.03 -126.03
C GLY A 353 110.88 -55.87 -124.79
N THR A 354 110.01 -54.86 -124.80
CA THR A 354 108.82 -54.62 -123.94
C THR A 354 107.56 -55.39 -124.44
N PRO A 355 106.34 -55.34 -123.81
CA PRO A 355 105.91 -55.20 -122.39
C PRO A 355 104.70 -56.11 -121.98
N SER A 356 104.10 -55.86 -120.79
CA SER A 356 102.63 -55.84 -120.50
C SER A 356 101.89 -57.05 -119.87
N SER A 357 101.12 -56.70 -118.81
CA SER A 357 99.75 -57.13 -118.40
C SER A 357 99.40 -58.57 -117.92
N ASP A 358 98.93 -58.59 -116.66
CA ASP A 358 97.70 -59.23 -116.11
C ASP A 358 97.67 -60.69 -115.57
N ASP A 359 96.95 -60.81 -114.44
CA ASP A 359 96.48 -61.92 -113.59
C ASP A 359 96.78 -63.41 -113.94
N PHE A 360 97.33 -64.14 -112.96
CA PHE A 360 96.51 -65.05 -112.12
C PHE A 360 97.20 -65.48 -110.80
N ASP A 361 96.47 -66.18 -109.92
CA ASP A 361 96.92 -66.75 -108.64
C ASP A 361 98.05 -67.80 -108.73
N LEU A 362 98.85 -67.95 -107.66
CA LEU A 362 98.86 -69.13 -106.76
C LEU A 362 100.20 -69.31 -105.99
N ASP A 363 100.08 -69.90 -104.80
CA ASP A 363 101.13 -70.37 -103.87
C ASP A 363 102.47 -70.84 -104.47
N GLY A 364 103.58 -70.37 -103.87
CA GLY A 364 104.93 -70.81 -104.21
C GLY A 364 106.09 -69.95 -103.68
N SER A 365 106.74 -70.39 -102.60
CA SER A 365 108.12 -70.00 -102.21
C SER A 365 108.46 -68.52 -101.91
N MET A 366 107.58 -67.76 -101.23
CA MET A 366 108.00 -66.50 -100.61
C MET A 366 109.07 -66.71 -99.51
N SER A 367 110.12 -65.87 -99.53
CA SER A 367 111.31 -65.92 -98.66
C SER A 367 110.99 -65.97 -97.15
N PRO A 368 111.76 -66.71 -96.32
CA PRO A 368 111.50 -66.85 -94.88
C PRO A 368 111.37 -65.52 -94.11
N GLU A 369 112.12 -64.48 -94.48
CA GLU A 369 112.06 -63.16 -93.81
C GLU A 369 110.69 -62.48 -93.94
N VAL A 370 109.96 -62.73 -95.04
CA VAL A 370 108.60 -62.20 -95.23
C VAL A 370 107.60 -62.94 -94.34
N LYS A 371 107.74 -64.26 -94.22
CA LYS A 371 106.89 -65.08 -93.34
C LYS A 371 107.06 -64.71 -91.87
N GLU A 372 108.29 -64.45 -91.42
CA GLU A 372 108.53 -63.99 -90.06
C GLU A 372 107.90 -62.60 -89.81
N ARG A 373 108.01 -61.67 -90.78
CA ARG A 373 107.41 -60.33 -90.64
C ARG A 373 105.88 -60.37 -90.58
N VAL A 374 105.24 -61.23 -91.37
CA VAL A 374 103.78 -61.46 -91.32
C VAL A 374 103.39 -62.06 -89.97
N LEU A 375 104.03 -63.14 -89.52
CA LEU A 375 103.72 -63.78 -88.24
C LEU A 375 103.88 -62.83 -87.03
N ARG A 376 104.89 -61.95 -87.04
CA ARG A 376 105.02 -60.89 -86.02
C ARG A 376 103.85 -59.90 -86.07
N LEU A 377 103.47 -59.43 -87.25
CA LEU A 377 102.35 -58.49 -87.43
C LEU A 377 100.98 -59.13 -87.11
N GLU A 378 100.79 -60.42 -87.38
CA GLU A 378 99.58 -61.16 -86.98
C GLU A 378 99.53 -61.33 -85.46
N HIS A 379 100.65 -61.64 -84.81
CA HIS A 379 100.74 -61.73 -83.35
C HIS A 379 100.55 -60.37 -82.67
N GLU A 380 101.09 -59.29 -83.25
CA GLU A 380 100.92 -57.91 -82.79
C GLU A 380 99.46 -57.44 -82.96
N ASN A 381 98.82 -57.68 -84.11
CA ASN A 381 97.40 -57.40 -84.30
C ASN A 381 96.52 -58.21 -83.35
N LYS A 382 96.83 -59.49 -83.13
CA LYS A 382 96.13 -60.32 -82.14
C LYS A 382 96.24 -59.72 -80.74
N LYS A 383 97.46 -59.37 -80.31
CA LYS A 383 97.71 -58.78 -78.99
C LYS A 383 97.03 -57.42 -78.82
N LEU A 384 97.07 -56.56 -79.83
CA LEU A 384 96.36 -55.27 -79.83
C LEU A 384 94.83 -55.48 -79.73
N LYS A 385 94.30 -56.50 -80.41
CA LYS A 385 92.87 -56.85 -80.32
C LYS A 385 92.49 -57.40 -78.94
N GLU A 386 93.36 -58.20 -78.32
CA GLU A 386 93.20 -58.69 -76.94
C GLU A 386 93.28 -57.53 -75.92
N GLN A 387 94.17 -56.55 -76.12
CA GLN A 387 94.25 -55.34 -75.30
C GLN A 387 93.01 -54.44 -75.46
N MET A 388 92.59 -54.15 -76.69
CA MET A 388 91.35 -53.41 -76.96
C MET A 388 90.10 -54.09 -76.38
N GLN A 389 90.05 -55.43 -76.39
CA GLN A 389 88.98 -56.18 -75.76
C GLN A 389 89.04 -56.08 -74.22
N GLY A 390 90.23 -56.19 -73.62
CA GLY A 390 90.42 -55.98 -72.17
C GLY A 390 89.98 -54.60 -71.70
N GLU A 391 90.43 -53.54 -72.38
CA GLU A 391 90.02 -52.16 -72.08
C GLU A 391 88.50 -51.96 -72.26
N GLN A 392 87.89 -52.61 -73.25
CA GLN A 392 86.45 -52.58 -73.47
C GLN A 392 85.66 -53.35 -72.40
N GLU A 393 86.20 -54.47 -71.90
CA GLU A 393 85.64 -55.25 -70.79
C GLU A 393 85.77 -54.52 -69.45
N GLU A 394 86.89 -53.85 -69.17
CA GLU A 394 87.05 -52.97 -68.00
C GLU A 394 86.08 -51.77 -68.04
N GLN A 395 85.92 -51.12 -69.19
CA GLN A 395 84.93 -50.05 -69.36
C GLN A 395 83.49 -50.55 -69.14
N ASN A 396 83.15 -51.75 -69.63
CA ASN A 396 81.83 -52.34 -69.39
C ASN A 396 81.61 -52.70 -67.91
N GLN A 397 82.63 -53.20 -67.20
CA GLN A 397 82.55 -53.47 -65.76
C GLN A 397 82.36 -52.18 -64.94
N LEU A 398 83.11 -51.12 -65.27
CA LEU A 398 82.95 -49.80 -64.62
C LEU A 398 81.55 -49.21 -64.87
N LEU A 399 81.06 -49.29 -66.12
CA LEU A 399 79.73 -48.81 -66.48
C LEU A 399 78.61 -49.61 -65.77
N GLN A 400 78.79 -50.93 -65.63
CA GLN A 400 77.88 -51.78 -64.87
C GLN A 400 77.88 -51.45 -63.37
N SER A 401 79.04 -51.14 -62.78
CA SER A 401 79.13 -50.69 -61.38
C SER A 401 78.39 -49.37 -61.18
N LEU A 402 78.64 -48.37 -62.05
CA LEU A 402 77.96 -47.07 -61.99
C LEU A 402 76.44 -47.19 -62.20
N LEU A 403 75.99 -48.14 -63.03
CA LEU A 403 74.58 -48.44 -63.22
C LEU A 403 73.96 -49.09 -61.96
N ASN A 404 74.69 -49.97 -61.28
CA ASN A 404 74.24 -50.57 -60.02
C ASN A 404 74.12 -49.49 -58.93
N ASP A 405 75.16 -48.67 -58.72
CA ASP A 405 75.17 -47.56 -57.76
C ASP A 405 74.00 -46.59 -58.00
N ALA A 406 73.70 -46.29 -59.26
CA ALA A 406 72.59 -45.44 -59.66
C ALA A 406 71.21 -46.06 -59.35
N ASN A 407 71.07 -47.39 -59.53
CA ASN A 407 69.85 -48.12 -59.19
C ASN A 407 69.64 -48.24 -57.67
N GLU A 408 70.68 -48.55 -56.89
CA GLU A 408 70.60 -48.57 -55.42
C GLU A 408 70.19 -47.19 -54.88
N ARG A 409 70.78 -46.11 -55.43
CA ARG A 409 70.42 -44.74 -55.07
C ARG A 409 68.97 -44.39 -55.46
N LYS A 410 68.49 -44.87 -56.60
CA LYS A 410 67.10 -44.70 -57.04
C LYS A 410 66.14 -45.41 -56.09
N ASP A 411 66.41 -46.66 -55.73
CA ASP A 411 65.52 -47.47 -54.92
C ASP A 411 65.48 -46.99 -53.45
N GLN A 412 66.60 -46.48 -52.93
CA GLN A 412 66.63 -45.76 -51.64
C GLN A 412 65.77 -44.49 -51.68
N LEU A 413 65.84 -43.68 -52.74
CA LEU A 413 65.00 -42.50 -52.91
C LEU A 413 63.51 -42.85 -53.07
N GLU A 414 63.18 -43.94 -53.77
CA GLU A 414 61.78 -44.44 -53.84
C GLU A 414 61.27 -44.86 -52.46
N LYS A 415 62.11 -45.52 -51.65
CA LYS A 415 61.75 -45.90 -50.28
C LYS A 415 61.52 -44.68 -49.40
N GLU A 416 62.44 -43.71 -49.40
CA GLU A 416 62.29 -42.45 -48.64
C GLU A 416 61.03 -41.69 -49.06
N ASN A 417 60.70 -41.66 -50.36
CA ASN A 417 59.49 -41.03 -50.87
C ASN A 417 58.22 -41.73 -50.37
N ARG A 418 58.18 -43.08 -50.36
CA ARG A 418 57.06 -43.85 -49.79
C ARG A 418 56.89 -43.59 -48.28
N GLU A 419 57.99 -43.59 -47.51
CA GLU A 419 57.95 -43.28 -46.07
C GLU A 419 57.50 -41.84 -45.77
N LEU A 420 57.86 -40.86 -46.61
CA LEU A 420 57.41 -39.48 -46.48
C LEU A 420 55.93 -39.32 -46.83
N ASN A 421 55.43 -39.97 -47.88
CA ASN A 421 54.00 -39.94 -48.24
C ASN A 421 53.13 -40.61 -47.17
N GLN A 422 53.60 -41.70 -46.55
CA GLN A 422 52.89 -42.32 -45.44
C GLN A 422 52.78 -41.36 -44.24
N LYS A 423 53.88 -40.72 -43.83
CA LYS A 423 53.89 -39.72 -42.75
C LYS A 423 53.04 -38.50 -43.06
N LEU A 424 52.97 -38.07 -44.33
CA LEU A 424 52.07 -37.02 -44.78
C LEU A 424 50.61 -37.41 -44.51
N MET A 425 50.22 -38.63 -44.93
CA MET A 425 48.86 -39.14 -44.80
C MET A 425 48.45 -39.36 -43.32
N GLU A 426 49.38 -39.77 -42.47
CA GLU A 426 49.20 -39.87 -41.02
C GLU A 426 48.94 -38.47 -40.40
N VAL A 427 49.77 -37.48 -40.72
CA VAL A 427 49.61 -36.09 -40.23
C VAL A 427 48.34 -35.41 -40.79
N GLU A 428 47.96 -35.69 -42.04
CA GLU A 428 46.71 -35.18 -42.62
C GLU A 428 45.47 -35.76 -41.92
N SER A 429 45.51 -37.05 -41.52
CA SER A 429 44.45 -37.68 -40.72
C SER A 429 44.36 -37.06 -39.32
N GLU A 430 45.48 -36.95 -38.60
CA GLU A 430 45.52 -36.33 -37.27
C GLU A 430 45.00 -34.88 -37.28
N LEU A 431 45.30 -34.14 -38.36
CA LEU A 431 44.89 -32.74 -38.51
C LEU A 431 43.39 -32.60 -38.79
N ASP A 432 42.79 -33.48 -39.58
CA ASP A 432 41.34 -33.46 -39.78
C ASP A 432 40.58 -33.99 -38.53
N ASP A 433 41.08 -35.03 -37.86
CA ASP A 433 40.52 -35.50 -36.58
C ASP A 433 40.53 -34.40 -35.50
N MET A 434 41.66 -33.69 -35.33
CA MET A 434 41.77 -32.55 -34.41
C MET A 434 40.83 -31.40 -34.79
N LYS A 435 40.66 -31.13 -36.08
CA LYS A 435 39.75 -30.11 -36.61
C LYS A 435 38.28 -30.51 -36.39
N ASN A 436 37.93 -31.78 -36.58
CA ASN A 436 36.59 -32.30 -36.37
C ASN A 436 36.22 -32.34 -34.88
N GLN A 437 37.13 -32.78 -33.99
CA GLN A 437 36.94 -32.68 -32.54
C GLN A 437 36.74 -31.24 -32.08
N LYS A 438 37.56 -30.30 -32.59
CA LYS A 438 37.43 -28.88 -32.24
C LYS A 438 36.08 -28.31 -32.69
N ASN A 439 35.70 -28.52 -33.95
CA ASN A 439 34.43 -28.01 -34.49
C ASN A 439 33.22 -28.58 -33.74
N ALA A 440 33.24 -29.89 -33.39
CA ALA A 440 32.18 -30.51 -32.62
C ALA A 440 32.08 -29.92 -31.20
N GLY A 441 33.20 -29.88 -30.46
CA GLY A 441 33.24 -29.41 -29.07
C GLY A 441 33.04 -27.91 -28.86
N GLU A 442 33.18 -27.09 -29.90
CA GLU A 442 32.78 -25.67 -29.89
C GLU A 442 31.28 -25.52 -30.23
N MET A 443 30.77 -26.23 -31.24
CA MET A 443 29.34 -26.20 -31.62
C MET A 443 28.42 -26.75 -30.51
N GLU A 444 28.81 -27.83 -29.84
CA GLU A 444 28.02 -28.43 -28.74
C GLU A 444 27.83 -27.43 -27.59
N LYS A 445 28.92 -26.82 -27.11
CA LYS A 445 28.88 -25.84 -26.01
C LYS A 445 28.17 -24.54 -26.35
N ASP A 446 28.17 -24.11 -27.60
CA ASP A 446 27.44 -22.91 -28.02
C ASP A 446 25.96 -23.20 -28.29
N THR A 447 25.60 -24.41 -28.70
CA THR A 447 24.18 -24.85 -28.75
C THR A 447 23.60 -25.09 -27.36
N GLU A 448 24.35 -25.65 -26.41
CA GLU A 448 23.99 -25.71 -24.99
C GLU A 448 23.67 -24.32 -24.42
N LYS A 449 24.59 -23.35 -24.54
CA LYS A 449 24.37 -21.96 -24.08
C LYS A 449 23.19 -21.28 -24.76
N VAL A 450 22.98 -21.51 -26.06
CA VAL A 450 21.81 -20.95 -26.77
C VAL A 450 20.51 -21.51 -26.20
N ASN A 451 20.47 -22.80 -25.86
CA ASN A 451 19.31 -23.40 -25.19
C ASN A 451 19.11 -22.83 -23.77
N GLU A 452 20.17 -22.74 -22.94
CA GLU A 452 20.10 -22.13 -21.61
C GLU A 452 19.59 -20.68 -21.66
N LEU A 453 20.12 -19.87 -22.58
CA LEU A 453 19.70 -18.48 -22.78
C LEU A 453 18.25 -18.38 -23.27
N GLN A 454 17.81 -19.29 -24.14
CA GLN A 454 16.43 -19.34 -24.62
C GLN A 454 15.46 -19.77 -23.51
N GLU A 455 15.82 -20.71 -22.63
CA GLU A 455 15.04 -21.05 -21.44
C GLU A 455 14.97 -19.89 -20.44
N LEU A 456 16.11 -19.21 -20.21
CA LEU A 456 16.16 -18.05 -19.32
C LEU A 456 15.29 -16.89 -19.83
N LEU A 457 15.31 -16.65 -21.14
CA LEU A 457 14.47 -15.66 -21.83
C LEU A 457 12.99 -16.03 -21.72
N ASN A 458 12.62 -17.27 -22.07
CA ASN A 458 11.24 -17.77 -21.94
C ASN A 458 10.71 -17.64 -20.50
N LYS A 459 11.57 -17.91 -19.51
CA LYS A 459 11.25 -17.72 -18.08
C LYS A 459 11.05 -16.24 -17.74
N LYS A 460 11.89 -15.33 -18.25
CA LYS A 460 11.76 -13.89 -18.03
C LYS A 460 10.51 -13.30 -18.68
N ASP A 461 10.14 -13.74 -19.88
CA ASP A 461 8.87 -13.38 -20.51
C ASP A 461 7.66 -13.85 -19.69
N GLN A 462 7.74 -15.03 -19.07
CA GLN A 462 6.68 -15.55 -18.22
C GLN A 462 6.59 -14.81 -16.87
N GLU A 463 7.73 -14.47 -16.26
CA GLU A 463 7.80 -13.58 -15.09
C GLU A 463 7.21 -12.19 -15.41
N MET A 464 7.54 -11.63 -16.58
CA MET A 464 7.03 -10.34 -17.07
C MET A 464 5.51 -10.36 -17.22
N LYS A 465 4.94 -11.37 -17.91
CA LYS A 465 3.47 -11.53 -18.04
C LYS A 465 2.77 -11.63 -16.69
N VAL A 466 3.34 -12.35 -15.73
CA VAL A 466 2.77 -12.46 -14.36
C VAL A 466 2.82 -11.12 -13.62
N MET A 467 3.84 -10.29 -13.87
CA MET A 467 3.93 -8.93 -13.34
C MET A 467 2.93 -7.98 -14.04
N GLU A 468 2.80 -8.02 -15.37
CA GLU A 468 1.79 -7.25 -16.12
C GLU A 468 0.37 -7.55 -15.63
N ASP A 469 0.04 -8.83 -15.46
CA ASP A 469 -1.27 -9.28 -14.97
C ASP A 469 -1.53 -8.82 -13.52
N ARG A 470 -0.47 -8.68 -12.71
CA ARG A 470 -0.52 -8.15 -11.34
C ARG A 470 -0.71 -6.63 -11.35
N TYR A 471 0.06 -5.89 -12.15
CA TYR A 471 -0.10 -4.45 -12.34
C TYR A 471 -1.50 -4.10 -12.87
N LYS A 472 -2.01 -4.87 -13.83
CA LYS A 472 -3.38 -4.74 -14.36
C LYS A 472 -4.44 -4.92 -13.25
N LYS A 473 -4.27 -5.92 -12.37
CA LYS A 473 -5.15 -6.12 -11.19
C LYS A 473 -5.05 -4.97 -10.19
N TYR A 474 -3.88 -4.37 -9.98
CA TYR A 474 -3.75 -3.16 -9.15
C TYR A 474 -4.38 -1.92 -9.81
N LEU A 475 -4.22 -1.75 -11.12
CA LEU A 475 -4.84 -0.68 -11.91
C LEU A 475 -6.37 -0.75 -11.88
N GLU A 476 -6.97 -1.94 -12.05
CA GLU A 476 -8.43 -2.08 -11.93
C GLU A 476 -8.92 -1.87 -10.49
N LYS A 477 -8.15 -2.28 -9.47
CA LYS A 477 -8.46 -1.92 -8.07
C LYS A 477 -8.42 -0.40 -7.84
N ALA A 478 -7.38 0.28 -8.33
CA ALA A 478 -7.25 1.74 -8.22
C ALA A 478 -8.39 2.47 -8.95
N LYS A 479 -8.72 2.06 -10.18
CA LYS A 479 -9.89 2.57 -10.94
C LYS A 479 -11.20 2.35 -10.18
N SER A 480 -11.38 1.19 -9.55
CA SER A 480 -12.58 0.89 -8.76
C SER A 480 -12.69 1.81 -7.54
N VAL A 481 -11.61 1.98 -6.78
CA VAL A 481 -11.54 2.88 -5.62
C VAL A 481 -11.77 4.34 -6.03
N ILE A 482 -11.14 4.81 -7.12
CA ILE A 482 -11.39 6.13 -7.69
C ILE A 482 -12.86 6.29 -8.09
N LYS A 483 -13.48 5.27 -8.71
CA LYS A 483 -14.90 5.30 -9.10
C LYS A 483 -15.86 5.33 -7.90
N THR A 484 -15.49 4.77 -6.75
CA THR A 484 -16.28 4.89 -5.51
C THR A 484 -16.02 6.19 -4.75
N LEU A 485 -14.89 6.86 -4.98
CA LEU A 485 -14.52 8.13 -4.35
C LEU A 485 -14.88 9.38 -5.19
N ASP A 486 -15.13 9.23 -6.49
CA ASP A 486 -15.58 10.31 -7.37
C ASP A 486 -16.96 10.86 -6.91
N PRO A 487 -17.05 12.12 -6.45
CA PRO A 487 -18.30 12.71 -5.98
C PRO A 487 -19.41 12.79 -7.04
N LYS A 488 -19.08 12.60 -8.33
CA LYS A 488 -20.05 12.53 -9.43
C LYS A 488 -20.67 11.13 -9.63
N HIS A 489 -20.05 10.09 -9.07
CA HIS A 489 -20.54 8.71 -9.15
C HIS A 489 -21.22 8.20 -7.87
N SER A 490 -21.11 8.92 -6.75
CA SER A 490 -21.93 8.66 -5.55
C SER A 490 -23.38 9.13 -5.75
N SER A 491 -24.18 8.26 -6.38
CA SER A 491 -25.60 8.51 -6.69
C SER A 491 -26.52 8.64 -5.48
N GLY A 492 -26.04 8.31 -4.27
CA GLY A 492 -26.78 8.47 -3.02
C GLY A 492 -26.65 9.86 -2.38
N ALA A 493 -25.51 10.53 -2.50
CA ALA A 493 -25.21 11.75 -1.73
C ALA A 493 -25.65 13.06 -2.42
N GLN A 494 -25.80 13.06 -3.76
CA GLN A 494 -26.18 14.25 -4.53
C GLN A 494 -27.52 14.89 -4.10
N PRO A 495 -28.61 14.14 -3.83
CA PRO A 495 -29.89 14.73 -3.40
C PRO A 495 -29.79 15.42 -2.04
N GLU A 496 -29.06 14.83 -1.09
CA GLU A 496 -28.91 15.34 0.28
C GLU A 496 -28.06 16.62 0.30
N ILE A 497 -26.94 16.63 -0.43
CA ILE A 497 -26.10 17.83 -0.60
C ILE A 497 -26.90 18.98 -1.23
N GLN A 498 -27.78 18.68 -2.18
CA GLN A 498 -28.63 19.69 -2.83
C GLN A 498 -29.75 20.19 -1.89
N LEU A 499 -30.34 19.31 -1.08
CA LEU A 499 -31.33 19.67 -0.06
C LEU A 499 -30.71 20.57 1.02
N LEU A 500 -29.53 20.21 1.53
CA LEU A 500 -28.80 21.00 2.52
C LEU A 500 -28.41 22.38 1.99
N LYS A 501 -27.96 22.49 0.73
CA LYS A 501 -27.72 23.78 0.08
C LYS A 501 -28.97 24.66 0.02
N ASN A 502 -30.13 24.08 -0.31
CA ASN A 502 -31.38 24.82 -0.33
C ASN A 502 -31.78 25.30 1.08
N GLN A 503 -31.63 24.45 2.10
CA GLN A 503 -31.91 24.83 3.50
C GLN A 503 -30.98 25.94 4.03
N VAL A 504 -29.70 25.94 3.63
CA VAL A 504 -28.77 27.04 3.95
C VAL A 504 -29.25 28.33 3.30
N GLN A 505 -29.49 28.34 1.98
CA GLN A 505 -29.99 29.52 1.26
C GLN A 505 -31.35 30.04 1.74
N GLU A 506 -32.18 29.19 2.36
CA GLU A 506 -33.44 29.60 2.98
C GLU A 506 -33.22 30.22 4.36
N LYS A 507 -32.33 29.66 5.19
CA LYS A 507 -31.91 30.25 6.46
C LYS A 507 -31.21 31.59 6.28
N ASP A 508 -30.34 31.74 5.28
CA ASP A 508 -29.66 33.00 4.98
C ASP A 508 -30.66 34.14 4.69
N LYS A 509 -31.72 33.85 3.91
CA LYS A 509 -32.80 34.82 3.62
C LYS A 509 -33.62 35.19 4.85
N ILE A 510 -33.81 34.24 5.78
CA ILE A 510 -34.49 34.49 7.07
C ILE A 510 -33.61 35.36 7.96
N ILE A 511 -32.29 35.12 8.00
CA ILE A 511 -31.33 35.95 8.73
C ILE A 511 -31.36 37.39 8.22
N GLU A 512 -31.19 37.62 6.91
CA GLU A 512 -31.29 38.98 6.34
C GLU A 512 -32.64 39.66 6.65
N HIS A 513 -33.73 38.90 6.72
CA HIS A 513 -35.06 39.44 7.04
C HIS A 513 -35.15 39.89 8.50
N LEU A 514 -34.66 39.08 9.43
CA LEU A 514 -34.63 39.39 10.85
C LEU A 514 -33.69 40.57 11.14
N GLU A 515 -32.52 40.65 10.48
CA GLU A 515 -31.62 41.79 10.56
C GLU A 515 -32.27 43.08 10.06
N ARG A 516 -32.92 43.04 8.89
CA ARG A 516 -33.64 44.19 8.31
C ARG A 516 -34.81 44.66 9.19
N ASP A 517 -35.46 43.77 9.93
CA ASP A 517 -36.57 44.14 10.82
C ASP A 517 -36.10 44.58 12.21
N HIS A 518 -35.01 44.01 12.72
CA HIS A 518 -34.33 44.49 13.92
C HIS A 518 -33.86 45.94 13.75
N GLU A 519 -33.24 46.29 12.62
CA GLU A 519 -32.79 47.67 12.37
C GLU A 519 -33.97 48.65 12.22
N LYS A 520 -35.10 48.25 11.60
CA LYS A 520 -36.35 49.05 11.60
C LYS A 520 -36.86 49.28 13.02
N MET A 521 -36.87 48.24 13.86
CA MET A 521 -37.35 48.33 15.24
C MET A 521 -36.45 49.24 16.08
N LYS A 522 -35.12 49.16 15.90
CA LYS A 522 -34.13 50.07 16.50
C LYS A 522 -34.35 51.53 16.08
N ILE A 523 -34.51 51.81 14.78
CA ILE A 523 -34.81 53.16 14.27
C ILE A 523 -36.15 53.70 14.82
N THR A 524 -37.15 52.83 14.94
CA THR A 524 -38.47 53.18 15.51
C THR A 524 -38.36 53.54 16.98
N ARG A 525 -37.69 52.69 17.78
CA ARG A 525 -37.40 52.94 19.19
C ARG A 525 -36.60 54.23 19.41
N GLU A 526 -35.55 54.46 18.62
CA GLU A 526 -34.78 55.71 18.68
C GLU A 526 -35.64 56.94 18.42
N ARG A 527 -36.64 56.84 17.53
CA ARG A 527 -37.58 57.92 17.23
C ARG A 527 -38.56 58.14 18.39
N GLU A 528 -39.04 57.06 19.01
CA GLU A 528 -39.90 57.12 20.20
C GLU A 528 -39.16 57.72 21.40
N GLU A 529 -37.93 57.30 21.67
CA GLU A 529 -37.08 57.88 22.72
C GLU A 529 -36.86 59.40 22.50
N LYS A 530 -36.61 59.83 21.26
CA LYS A 530 -36.50 61.27 20.89
C LYS A 530 -37.83 62.03 21.12
N LEU A 531 -38.98 61.41 20.85
CA LEU A 531 -40.30 62.00 21.13
C LEU A 531 -40.59 62.08 22.63
N ILE A 532 -40.28 61.04 23.40
CA ILE A 532 -40.45 60.98 24.86
C ILE A 532 -39.59 62.07 25.54
N VAL A 533 -38.32 62.21 25.14
CA VAL A 533 -37.44 63.28 25.65
C VAL A 533 -37.97 64.67 25.30
N SER A 534 -38.49 64.86 24.09
CA SER A 534 -39.09 66.14 23.66
C SER A 534 -40.33 66.50 24.49
N ALA A 535 -41.23 65.52 24.71
CA ALA A 535 -42.43 65.69 25.52
C ALA A 535 -42.10 65.96 27.00
N TRP A 536 -41.09 65.29 27.56
CA TRP A 536 -40.59 65.56 28.92
C TRP A 536 -40.01 66.97 29.07
N TYR A 537 -39.23 67.43 28.07
CA TYR A 537 -38.70 68.79 28.06
C TYR A 537 -39.82 69.84 27.98
N GLU A 538 -40.82 69.64 27.12
CA GLU A 538 -41.95 70.56 27.01
C GLU A 538 -42.83 70.55 28.27
N MET A 539 -43.13 69.38 28.85
CA MET A 539 -43.80 69.25 30.14
C MET A 539 -43.04 70.00 31.25
N GLY A 540 -41.71 69.81 31.32
CA GLY A 540 -40.84 70.51 32.26
C GLY A 540 -40.89 72.04 32.08
N MET A 541 -40.88 72.51 30.83
CA MET A 541 -41.01 73.94 30.53
C MET A 541 -42.41 74.50 30.84
N GLN A 542 -43.48 73.72 30.65
CA GLN A 542 -44.83 74.12 31.07
C GLN A 542 -44.94 74.22 32.61
N LEU A 543 -44.35 73.28 33.35
CA LEU A 543 -44.29 73.33 34.81
C LEU A 543 -43.45 74.51 35.31
N HIS A 544 -42.28 74.77 34.72
CA HIS A 544 -41.48 75.96 35.02
C HIS A 544 -42.22 77.26 34.72
N ARG A 545 -43.01 77.31 33.62
CA ARG A 545 -43.85 78.46 33.27
C ARG A 545 -44.97 78.68 34.28
N LYS A 546 -45.75 77.63 34.61
CA LYS A 546 -46.80 77.69 35.64
C LYS A 546 -46.24 78.15 36.98
N ALA A 547 -45.11 77.59 37.43
CA ALA A 547 -44.47 78.01 38.68
C ALA A 547 -43.95 79.47 38.64
N ALA A 548 -43.65 80.03 37.46
CA ALA A 548 -43.33 81.45 37.30
C ALA A 548 -44.59 82.33 37.29
N GLU A 549 -45.65 81.89 36.63
CA GLU A 549 -46.97 82.53 36.61
C GLU A 549 -47.60 82.56 38.01
N GLU A 550 -47.47 81.50 38.82
CA GLU A 550 -47.87 81.44 40.23
C GLU A 550 -47.08 82.40 41.11
N ARG A 551 -45.77 82.57 40.86
CA ARG A 551 -44.95 83.57 41.56
C ARG A 551 -45.33 85.01 41.18
N LEU A 552 -45.89 85.22 39.99
CA LEU A 552 -46.38 86.52 39.52
C LEU A 552 -47.81 86.80 40.03
N SER A 553 -48.71 85.83 39.99
CA SER A 553 -50.09 85.96 40.49
C SER A 553 -50.15 86.03 42.02
N GLY A 554 -49.30 85.27 42.72
CA GLY A 554 -49.09 85.40 44.17
C GLY A 554 -48.53 86.76 44.60
N ASN A 555 -48.04 87.58 43.66
CA ASN A 555 -47.61 88.95 43.89
C ASN A 555 -48.70 90.02 43.60
N ALA A 556 -49.93 89.60 43.25
CA ALA A 556 -51.08 90.51 43.13
C ALA A 556 -51.61 90.98 44.51
N GLY A 557 -51.27 90.28 45.59
CA GLY A 557 -51.51 90.73 46.97
C GLY A 557 -50.56 91.87 47.35
N GLY A 558 -51.03 93.11 47.21
CA GLY A 558 -50.22 94.34 47.28
C GLY A 558 -49.49 94.60 48.61
N MET A 559 -48.35 93.95 48.83
CA MET A 559 -47.42 94.19 49.93
C MET A 559 -46.13 94.83 49.43
N SER A 560 -45.96 96.13 49.68
CA SER A 560 -44.75 96.88 49.34
C SER A 560 -43.48 96.24 49.93
N PHE A 561 -42.36 96.35 49.21
CA PHE A 561 -41.03 95.90 49.64
C PHE A 561 -40.65 96.39 51.05
N LEU A 562 -41.03 97.63 51.38
CA LEU A 562 -40.83 98.27 52.69
C LEU A 562 -41.65 97.67 53.85
N ALA A 563 -42.64 96.80 53.57
CA ALA A 563 -43.36 96.04 54.58
C ALA A 563 -42.59 94.77 54.98
N ARG A 564 -42.12 93.98 53.99
CA ARG A 564 -41.27 92.80 54.24
C ARG A 564 -39.95 93.17 54.94
N GLN A 565 -39.35 94.31 54.57
CA GLN A 565 -38.07 94.75 55.13
C GLN A 565 -38.11 95.00 56.65
N ARG A 566 -39.27 95.38 57.22
CA ARG A 566 -39.41 95.64 58.67
C ARG A 566 -39.46 94.36 59.51
N GLN A 567 -39.90 93.24 58.94
CA GLN A 567 -39.91 91.94 59.65
C GLN A 567 -38.56 91.20 59.54
N ALA A 568 -37.76 91.48 58.52
CA ALA A 568 -36.49 90.79 58.27
C ALA A 568 -35.31 91.24 59.16
N SER A 569 -35.43 92.39 59.85
CA SER A 569 -34.28 93.11 60.44
C SER A 569 -33.72 92.53 61.76
N SER A 570 -34.05 91.29 62.13
CA SER A 570 -33.72 90.72 63.46
C SER A 570 -32.91 89.41 63.45
N ARG A 571 -32.63 88.79 62.29
CA ARG A 571 -31.79 87.56 62.23
C ARG A 571 -30.76 87.60 61.10
N ARG A 572 -29.49 87.80 61.46
CA ARG A 572 -28.33 87.82 60.54
C ARG A 572 -27.09 87.18 61.18
N SER A 573 -26.85 85.90 60.91
CA SER A 573 -25.54 85.25 61.05
C SER A 573 -25.51 84.01 60.14
N THR A 574 -24.85 84.09 58.99
CA THR A 574 -23.51 83.52 58.66
C THR A 574 -23.57 82.11 58.05
N PRO A 575 -22.92 81.86 56.88
CA PRO A 575 -23.08 80.63 56.11
C PRO A 575 -22.02 79.56 56.40
N ASN A 576 -22.19 78.36 55.85
CA ASN A 576 -21.09 77.41 55.61
C ASN A 576 -21.21 76.77 54.20
N ARG A 577 -20.10 76.24 53.67
CA ARG A 577 -19.89 76.05 52.21
C ARG A 577 -19.05 74.81 51.87
N THR A 578 -19.68 73.85 51.20
CA THR A 578 -19.05 72.77 50.40
C THR A 578 -20.16 72.13 49.55
N GLN A 579 -19.96 71.61 48.33
CA GLN A 579 -19.09 71.84 47.17
C GLN A 579 -19.53 70.77 46.14
N GLN A 580 -19.35 71.00 44.84
CA GLN A 580 -19.69 70.02 43.79
C GLN A 580 -18.45 69.21 43.36
N ALA A 581 -18.62 67.96 42.95
CA ALA A 581 -17.86 67.24 41.91
C ALA A 581 -18.28 65.75 41.87
N ASN A 582 -18.18 65.00 40.77
CA ASN A 582 -18.18 65.32 39.33
C ASN A 582 -18.50 64.02 38.55
N ALA A 583 -19.07 64.12 37.36
CA ALA A 583 -19.07 63.01 36.40
C ALA A 583 -17.79 63.04 35.55
N VAL A 584 -17.22 61.89 35.19
CA VAL A 584 -16.07 61.80 34.28
C VAL A 584 -16.26 60.69 33.23
N SER A 585 -16.31 61.16 31.98
CA SER A 585 -16.04 60.53 30.69
C SER A 585 -15.88 59.01 30.53
N SER A 586 -16.63 58.47 29.57
CA SER A 586 -16.17 57.41 28.67
C SER A 586 -14.98 57.86 27.81
N ARG A 587 -14.00 56.98 27.62
CA ARG A 587 -13.12 56.83 26.44
C ARG A 587 -12.82 55.33 26.33
N ILE A 588 -13.11 54.67 25.20
CA ILE A 588 -12.21 54.58 24.04
C ILE A 588 -10.81 54.13 24.48
N TYR A 589 -10.64 52.82 24.66
CA TYR A 589 -10.21 51.95 23.56
C TYR A 589 -11.05 50.67 23.52
#